data_AF-G0U8P6-F1
#
_entry.id   AF-G0U8P6-F1
#
_cell.length_a   1.000
_cell.length_b   1.000
_cell.length_c   1.000
_cell.angle_alpha   90.00
_cell.angle_beta   90.00
_cell.angle_gamma   90.00
#
_symmetry.space_group_name_H-M   'P 1'
#
loop_
_entity.id
_entity.type
_entity.pdbx_description
1 polymer ?
#
loop_
_entity_poly.entity_id
_entity_poly.type
_entity_poly.pdbx_seq_one_letter_code
_entity_poly.pdbx_strand_id
1 'polypeptide(L)'
;DYAQFTSDVESVSTACEPFRHPGENSGNAQKGIYLPCGSVAWSLFNDTISLYKLHNPLKAESADENTILHELVCNGTAFDEKGESTSENNSCRKRGIAMPSEVSFFSKFSPAEDTGVWRAGGNPSAEDPFQREGYYYGEAGHRIPSVTDEDFIVWSSLAYTGDFKKMYRVITTDLTPGEYVIDVVENFDVTSFGGEKHVIISTRGWLGEQNYPLGISFLVVGCVSFVLSLSVFVLQFFRHADAYAVSVCRE
;
A
#
# COMPACT_ATOMS: atom_id res chain seq x y z
N ASP A 1 6.86 4.92 -16.01
CA ASP A 1 7.59 4.21 -17.07
C ASP A 1 8.69 3.39 -16.42
N TYR A 2 8.68 2.06 -16.55
CA TYR A 2 9.71 1.22 -15.89
C TYR A 2 11.11 1.42 -16.47
N ALA A 3 11.22 1.90 -17.72
CA ALA A 3 12.51 2.16 -18.37
C ALA A 3 13.30 3.27 -17.65
N GLN A 4 12.58 4.23 -17.03
CA GLN A 4 13.18 5.27 -16.19
C GLN A 4 14.00 4.68 -15.03
N PHE A 5 13.71 3.44 -14.60
CA PHE A 5 14.38 2.80 -13.47
C PHE A 5 15.51 1.84 -13.87
N THR A 6 15.68 1.56 -15.17
CA THR A 6 16.60 0.50 -15.62
C THR A 6 17.81 1.00 -16.41
N SER A 7 17.73 2.12 -17.14
CA SER A 7 18.91 2.64 -17.88
C SER A 7 18.72 3.95 -18.65
N ASP A 8 17.50 4.41 -18.91
CA ASP A 8 17.26 5.57 -19.79
C ASP A 8 16.34 6.57 -19.12
N VAL A 9 16.93 7.65 -18.61
CA VAL A 9 16.20 8.78 -18.00
C VAL A 9 15.84 9.83 -19.05
N GLU A 10 16.46 9.77 -20.25
CA GLU A 10 16.31 10.77 -21.30
C GLU A 10 15.12 10.46 -22.24
N SER A 11 14.84 9.17 -22.50
CA SER A 11 13.66 8.77 -23.26
C SER A 11 12.51 8.32 -22.34
N VAL A 12 11.50 9.17 -22.21
CA VAL A 12 10.29 8.86 -21.43
C VAL A 12 9.15 8.45 -22.34
N SER A 13 8.53 7.32 -22.00
CA SER A 13 7.36 6.78 -22.69
C SER A 13 6.21 7.78 -22.77
N THR A 14 5.54 7.84 -23.93
CA THR A 14 4.30 8.59 -24.12
C THR A 14 3.15 8.10 -23.23
N ALA A 15 3.24 6.88 -22.69
CA ALA A 15 2.27 6.37 -21.72
C ALA A 15 2.25 7.15 -20.40
N CYS A 16 3.29 7.95 -20.11
CA CYS A 16 3.32 8.84 -18.95
C CYS A 16 2.63 10.19 -19.18
N GLU A 17 2.07 10.47 -20.35
CA GLU A 17 1.28 11.68 -20.59
C GLU A 17 0.11 11.80 -19.60
N PRO A 18 -0.21 13.02 -19.11
CA PRO A 18 0.40 14.31 -19.42
C PRO A 18 1.49 14.73 -18.40
N PHE A 19 2.06 13.79 -17.65
CA PHE A 19 3.02 14.05 -16.57
C PHE A 19 4.41 13.49 -16.89
N ARG A 20 4.90 13.74 -18.11
CA ARG A 20 6.29 13.43 -18.50
C ARG A 20 7.17 14.63 -18.26
N HIS A 21 6.70 15.79 -18.71
CA HIS A 21 7.42 17.05 -18.63
C HIS A 21 6.70 18.03 -17.68
N PRO A 22 7.44 18.92 -17.02
CA PRO A 22 6.83 19.93 -16.17
C PRO A 22 5.92 20.86 -16.98
N GLY A 23 4.71 21.15 -16.49
CA GLY A 23 3.74 22.02 -17.19
C GLY A 23 3.05 21.43 -18.42
N GLU A 24 3.34 20.18 -18.79
CA GLU A 24 2.74 19.49 -19.95
C GLU A 24 1.21 19.40 -19.86
N ASN A 25 0.67 19.03 -18.69
CA ASN A 25 -0.79 19.00 -18.43
C ASN A 25 -1.49 20.36 -18.63
N SER A 26 -0.76 21.47 -18.52
CA SER A 26 -1.28 22.82 -18.74
C SER A 26 -1.02 23.36 -20.14
N GLY A 27 -0.45 22.55 -21.04
CA GLY A 27 -0.05 22.97 -22.39
C GLY A 27 1.21 23.84 -22.45
N ASN A 28 1.90 24.03 -21.31
CA ASN A 28 3.09 24.87 -21.17
C ASN A 28 4.29 24.01 -20.75
N ALA A 29 4.61 23.00 -21.55
CA ALA A 29 5.71 22.08 -21.28
C ALA A 29 7.04 22.83 -21.13
N GLN A 30 7.67 22.69 -19.97
CA GLN A 30 8.99 23.21 -19.64
C GLN A 30 10.06 22.17 -19.94
N LYS A 31 11.32 22.63 -19.98
CA LYS A 31 12.46 21.72 -20.11
C LYS A 31 12.60 20.86 -18.86
N GLY A 32 12.79 19.56 -19.09
CA GLY A 32 13.06 18.59 -18.03
C GLY A 32 12.07 17.44 -18.02
N ILE A 33 12.30 16.49 -17.13
CA ILE A 33 11.54 15.24 -17.06
C ILE A 33 11.21 14.96 -15.59
N TYR A 34 9.97 14.54 -15.33
CA TYR A 34 9.59 14.02 -14.02
C TYR A 34 10.12 12.62 -13.78
N LEU A 35 10.69 12.44 -12.59
CA LEU A 35 11.17 11.17 -12.10
C LEU A 35 10.62 10.94 -10.69
N PRO A 36 9.61 10.06 -10.54
CA PRO A 36 8.98 9.23 -11.58
C PRO A 36 7.93 10.00 -12.41
N CYS A 37 7.77 9.61 -13.69
CA CYS A 37 6.74 10.19 -14.57
C CYS A 37 5.37 9.52 -14.41
N GLY A 38 4.33 10.23 -14.85
CA GLY A 38 2.99 9.69 -15.05
C GLY A 38 2.02 9.96 -13.90
N SER A 39 0.73 9.73 -14.19
CA SER A 39 -0.38 10.00 -13.28
C SER A 39 -0.33 9.18 -12.00
N VAL A 40 0.24 7.98 -12.02
CA VAL A 40 0.38 7.14 -10.81
C VAL A 40 1.25 7.84 -9.77
N ALA A 41 2.37 8.42 -10.19
CA ALA A 41 3.26 9.17 -9.30
C ALA A 41 2.65 10.50 -8.87
N TRP A 42 2.04 11.22 -9.81
CA TRP A 42 1.40 12.50 -9.56
C TRP A 42 0.19 12.37 -8.60
N SER A 43 -0.48 11.22 -8.57
CA SER A 43 -1.62 10.98 -7.67
C SER A 43 -1.25 10.28 -6.37
N LEU A 44 0.01 10.39 -5.91
CA LEU A 44 0.44 9.77 -4.66
C LEU A 44 -0.45 10.18 -3.48
N PHE A 45 -0.93 9.19 -2.73
CA PHE A 45 -1.66 9.41 -1.49
C PHE A 45 -0.80 10.17 -0.46
N ASN A 46 -1.32 11.29 0.07
CA ASN A 46 -0.55 12.23 0.88
C ASN A 46 -1.23 12.64 2.21
N ASP A 47 -2.27 11.93 2.65
CA ASP A 47 -2.77 12.10 4.02
C ASP A 47 -1.75 11.59 5.03
N THR A 48 -1.83 12.11 6.25
CA THR A 48 -1.00 11.63 7.35
C THR A 48 -1.85 11.04 8.45
N ILE A 49 -1.46 9.87 8.96
CA ILE A 49 -2.24 9.14 9.96
C ILE A 49 -1.36 8.88 11.18
N SER A 50 -1.82 9.29 12.36
CA SER A 50 -1.19 9.01 13.65
C SER A 50 -2.15 8.31 14.59
N LEU A 51 -1.64 7.44 15.44
CA LEU A 51 -2.41 6.64 16.40
C LEU A 51 -1.97 6.97 17.82
N TYR A 52 -2.95 7.26 18.67
CA TYR A 52 -2.77 7.53 20.08
C TYR A 52 -3.67 6.63 20.91
N LYS A 53 -3.21 6.29 22.12
CA LYS A 53 -3.99 5.56 23.12
C LYS A 53 -4.47 6.52 24.20
N LEU A 54 -5.77 6.52 24.45
CA LEU A 54 -6.36 7.37 25.50
C LEU A 54 -6.11 6.78 26.88
N HIS A 55 -5.67 7.63 27.81
CA HIS A 55 -5.57 7.30 29.22
C HIS A 55 -6.76 7.86 29.98
N ASN A 56 -7.41 7.01 30.78
CA ASN A 56 -8.55 7.43 31.58
C ASN A 56 -8.05 8.28 32.77
N PRO A 57 -8.54 9.54 32.93
CA PRO A 57 -8.11 10.43 34.00
C PRO A 57 -8.40 9.89 35.41
N LEU A 58 -9.31 8.93 35.56
CA LEU A 58 -9.66 8.33 36.86
C LEU A 58 -8.58 7.41 37.46
N LYS A 59 -7.47 7.16 36.74
CA LYS A 59 -6.29 6.42 37.24
C LYS A 59 -5.04 7.31 37.41
N ALA A 60 -5.14 8.62 37.14
CA ALA A 60 -4.04 9.55 37.35
C ALA A 60 -4.06 10.05 38.81
N GLU A 61 -3.26 9.45 39.67
CA GLU A 61 -3.11 9.82 41.09
C GLU A 61 -2.40 11.17 41.34
N SER A 62 -2.24 12.02 40.33
CA SER A 62 -1.78 13.40 40.51
C SER A 62 -2.26 14.27 39.36
N ALA A 63 -3.25 15.11 39.62
CA ALA A 63 -3.71 16.15 38.71
C ALA A 63 -2.62 17.22 38.56
N ASP A 64 -1.80 17.11 37.52
CA ASP A 64 -1.16 18.26 36.90
C ASP A 64 -2.01 18.62 35.67
N GLU A 65 -2.47 19.87 35.58
CA GLU A 65 -3.43 20.36 34.57
C GLU A 65 -2.89 20.31 33.13
N ASN A 66 -1.64 19.86 32.93
CA ASN A 66 -1.00 19.68 31.64
C ASN A 66 -0.61 18.22 31.33
N THR A 67 -1.16 17.25 32.07
CA THR A 67 -0.84 15.83 31.86
C THR A 67 -1.46 15.34 30.57
N ILE A 68 -0.59 14.99 29.62
CA ILE A 68 -0.94 14.50 28.28
C ILE A 68 -1.89 13.31 28.42
N LEU A 69 -3.16 13.50 28.02
CA LEU A 69 -4.23 12.51 28.13
C LEU A 69 -4.01 11.31 27.17
N HIS A 70 -3.10 11.46 26.20
CA HIS A 70 -2.94 10.57 25.05
C HIS A 70 -1.49 10.08 24.95
N GLU A 71 -1.27 8.76 24.97
CA GLU A 71 0.03 8.14 24.72
C GLU A 71 0.21 7.94 23.20
N LEU A 72 1.32 8.42 22.64
CA LEU A 72 1.64 8.19 21.23
C LEU A 72 1.94 6.71 21.00
N VAL A 73 1.21 6.08 20.08
CA VAL A 73 1.47 4.70 19.66
C VAL A 73 2.25 4.68 18.35
N CYS A 74 1.76 5.39 17.34
CA CYS A 74 2.38 5.44 16.03
C CYS A 74 2.24 6.83 15.43
N ASN A 75 3.36 7.51 15.16
CA ASN A 75 3.37 8.71 14.35
C ASN A 75 3.72 8.31 12.91
N GLY A 76 2.73 8.36 12.01
CA GLY A 76 2.90 7.94 10.62
C GLY A 76 3.82 8.83 9.79
N THR A 77 4.07 10.07 10.23
CA THR A 77 4.95 11.03 9.53
C THR A 77 6.38 11.03 10.04
N ALA A 78 6.64 10.40 11.18
CA ALA A 78 7.96 10.40 11.81
C ALA A 78 8.91 9.39 11.16
N PHE A 79 9.06 9.45 9.84
CA PHE A 79 9.96 8.61 9.07
C PHE A 79 10.70 9.41 8.01
N ASP A 80 11.96 9.05 7.77
CA ASP A 80 12.71 9.56 6.62
C ASP A 80 12.36 8.80 5.33
N GLU A 81 12.94 9.22 4.20
CA GLU A 81 12.75 8.56 2.90
C GLU A 81 13.27 7.11 2.86
N LYS A 82 14.22 6.77 3.76
CA LYS A 82 14.76 5.41 3.90
C LYS A 82 13.90 4.53 4.80
N GLY A 83 12.83 5.08 5.38
CA GLY A 83 11.92 4.41 6.30
C GLY A 83 12.44 4.25 7.73
N GLU A 84 13.49 4.96 8.12
CA GLU A 84 13.96 5.03 9.50
C GLU A 84 13.10 5.99 10.32
N SER A 85 12.81 5.62 11.58
CA SER A 85 12.01 6.48 12.46
C SER A 85 12.79 7.72 12.86
N THR A 86 12.18 8.90 12.73
CA THR A 86 12.72 10.18 13.23
C THR A 86 12.25 10.50 14.64
N SER A 87 11.35 9.68 15.21
CA SER A 87 10.87 9.79 16.58
C SER A 87 11.37 8.61 17.42
N GLU A 88 11.86 8.90 18.63
CA GLU A 88 12.41 7.91 19.56
C GLU A 88 11.34 6.95 20.10
N ASN A 89 10.09 7.41 20.27
CA ASN A 89 9.01 6.64 20.90
C ASN A 89 7.94 6.18 19.89
N ASN A 90 8.36 5.83 18.67
CA ASN A 90 7.43 5.38 17.63
C ASN A 90 7.26 3.85 17.68
N SER A 91 6.10 3.36 18.12
CA SER A 91 5.82 1.90 18.18
C SER A 91 5.32 1.35 16.84
N CYS A 92 5.77 1.93 15.74
CA CYS A 92 5.50 1.45 14.39
C CYS A 92 6.68 1.66 13.46
N ARG A 93 6.67 0.95 12.34
CA ARG A 93 7.68 1.06 11.29
C ARG A 93 7.05 1.32 9.93
N LYS A 94 7.80 2.04 9.09
CA LYS A 94 7.53 2.23 7.67
C LYS A 94 8.12 1.12 6.81
N ARG A 95 9.29 0.57 7.16
CA ARG A 95 9.91 -0.52 6.40
C ARG A 95 9.14 -1.83 6.44
N GLY A 96 9.13 -2.54 5.31
CA GLY A 96 8.49 -3.84 5.13
C GLY A 96 6.99 -3.74 4.90
N ILE A 97 6.51 -2.61 4.39
CA ILE A 97 5.13 -2.43 3.90
C ILE A 97 5.01 -2.79 2.42
N ALA A 98 6.10 -2.64 1.66
CA ALA A 98 6.20 -3.03 0.26
C ALA A 98 6.71 -4.48 0.11
N MET A 99 6.48 -5.08 -1.06
CA MET A 99 7.02 -6.42 -1.36
C MET A 99 8.55 -6.37 -1.46
N PRO A 100 9.29 -7.30 -0.85
CA PRO A 100 10.76 -7.28 -0.88
C PRO A 100 11.36 -7.28 -2.29
N SER A 101 10.72 -7.96 -3.24
CA SER A 101 11.14 -7.98 -4.64
C SER A 101 11.05 -6.59 -5.29
N GLU A 102 9.98 -5.84 -5.02
CA GLU A 102 9.80 -4.48 -5.53
C GLU A 102 10.81 -3.53 -4.87
N VAL A 103 11.00 -3.62 -3.54
CA VAL A 103 12.03 -2.86 -2.83
C VAL A 103 13.42 -3.12 -3.43
N SER A 104 13.75 -4.38 -3.72
CA SER A 104 15.02 -4.74 -4.35
C SER A 104 15.18 -4.23 -5.78
N PHE A 105 14.08 -4.00 -6.50
CA PHE A 105 14.08 -3.46 -7.85
C PHE A 105 14.31 -1.94 -7.80
N PHE A 106 13.54 -1.22 -7.01
CA PHE A 106 13.62 0.24 -6.88
C PHE A 106 14.90 0.73 -6.19
N SER A 107 15.44 -0.03 -5.22
CA SER A 107 16.68 0.35 -4.52
C SER A 107 17.94 0.33 -5.39
N LYS A 108 17.91 -0.35 -6.54
CA LYS A 108 19.03 -0.38 -7.49
C LYS A 108 19.11 0.88 -8.33
N PHE A 109 18.05 1.68 -8.33
CA PHE A 109 17.99 2.88 -9.10
C PHE A 109 18.79 4.00 -8.43
N SER A 110 19.72 4.59 -9.18
CA SER A 110 20.40 5.83 -8.82
C SER A 110 20.32 6.75 -10.04
N PRO A 111 19.51 7.81 -10.01
CA PRO A 111 19.50 8.75 -11.12
C PRO A 111 20.86 9.44 -11.17
N ALA A 112 21.41 9.61 -12.39
CA ALA A 112 22.56 10.46 -12.59
C ALA A 112 22.28 11.87 -12.05
N GLU A 113 23.32 12.60 -11.61
CA GLU A 113 23.23 14.03 -11.29
C GLU A 113 23.03 14.83 -12.59
N ASP A 114 21.86 14.71 -13.19
CA ASP A 114 21.46 15.54 -14.31
C ASP A 114 20.61 16.72 -13.82
N THR A 115 21.00 17.91 -14.25
CA THR A 115 20.36 19.19 -13.97
C THR A 115 18.94 19.32 -14.55
N GLY A 116 18.58 18.52 -15.56
CA GLY A 116 17.27 18.55 -16.21
C GLY A 116 16.17 17.73 -15.53
N VAL A 117 16.47 16.94 -14.50
CA VAL A 117 15.52 16.01 -13.89
C VAL A 117 14.77 16.67 -12.73
N TRP A 118 13.46 16.44 -12.68
CA TRP A 118 12.57 16.84 -11.59
C TRP A 118 12.29 15.63 -10.72
N ARG A 119 12.73 15.65 -9.47
CA ARG A 119 12.73 14.49 -8.57
C ARG A 119 12.50 14.90 -7.11
N ALA A 120 12.25 13.92 -6.26
CA ALA A 120 12.22 14.10 -4.81
C ALA A 120 13.51 14.77 -4.29
N GLY A 121 13.36 15.64 -3.29
CA GLY A 121 14.46 16.43 -2.71
C GLY A 121 14.92 17.61 -3.58
N GLY A 122 14.48 17.69 -4.83
CA GLY A 122 14.76 18.81 -5.74
C GLY A 122 16.23 18.92 -6.17
N ASN A 123 16.58 20.09 -6.70
CA ASN A 123 17.95 20.44 -7.09
C ASN A 123 18.26 21.87 -6.63
N PRO A 124 19.12 22.08 -5.61
CA PRO A 124 19.45 23.41 -5.09
C PRO A 124 19.94 24.40 -6.16
N SER A 125 20.59 23.89 -7.21
CA SER A 125 21.14 24.68 -8.32
C SER A 125 20.12 24.99 -9.41
N ALA A 126 18.88 24.48 -9.33
CA ALA A 126 17.85 24.75 -10.32
C ALA A 126 17.42 26.22 -10.30
N GLU A 127 17.16 26.77 -11.48
CA GLU A 127 16.63 28.13 -11.64
C GLU A 127 15.16 28.19 -11.18
N ASP A 128 14.37 27.18 -11.55
CA ASP A 128 12.95 27.09 -11.20
C ASP A 128 12.74 26.77 -9.70
N PRO A 129 11.89 27.53 -8.99
CA PRO A 129 11.67 27.33 -7.56
C PRO A 129 10.97 26.00 -7.23
N PHE A 130 10.08 25.49 -8.09
CA PHE A 130 9.41 24.21 -7.86
C PHE A 130 10.38 23.05 -8.05
N GLN A 131 11.24 23.13 -9.07
CA GLN A 131 12.30 22.14 -9.27
C GLN A 131 13.28 22.12 -8.09
N ARG A 132 13.61 23.30 -7.55
CA ARG A 132 14.52 23.43 -6.41
C ARG A 132 14.01 22.71 -5.16
N GLU A 133 12.71 22.81 -4.90
CA GLU A 133 12.04 22.19 -3.74
C GLU A 133 11.60 20.73 -3.98
N GLY A 134 11.65 20.26 -5.23
CA GLY A 134 11.19 18.91 -5.62
C GLY A 134 9.67 18.80 -5.70
N TYR A 135 9.01 19.86 -6.17
CA TYR A 135 7.55 19.91 -6.39
C TYR A 135 7.20 19.76 -7.87
N TYR A 136 5.96 19.34 -8.13
CA TYR A 136 5.38 19.43 -9.48
C TYR A 136 5.26 20.91 -9.89
N TYR A 137 5.51 21.18 -11.18
CA TYR A 137 5.53 22.53 -11.73
C TYR A 137 4.19 23.24 -11.55
N GLY A 138 4.23 24.41 -10.92
CA GLY A 138 3.03 25.21 -10.64
C GLY A 138 2.18 24.69 -9.47
N GLU A 139 2.63 23.64 -8.78
CA GLU A 139 1.86 22.96 -7.74
C GLU A 139 2.61 23.03 -6.39
N ALA A 140 2.48 24.17 -5.70
CA ALA A 140 3.17 24.39 -4.43
C ALA A 140 2.74 23.37 -3.36
N GLY A 141 3.72 22.70 -2.73
CA GLY A 141 3.47 21.68 -1.71
C GLY A 141 3.17 20.29 -2.27
N HIS A 142 2.95 20.15 -3.58
CA HIS A 142 2.79 18.85 -4.22
C HIS A 142 4.15 18.23 -4.54
N ARG A 143 4.65 17.41 -3.62
CA ARG A 143 5.98 16.76 -3.70
C ARG A 143 6.01 15.65 -4.75
N ILE A 144 7.11 15.62 -5.51
CA ILE A 144 7.44 14.47 -6.35
C ILE A 144 7.90 13.33 -5.43
N PRO A 145 7.33 12.11 -5.54
CA PRO A 145 7.70 10.99 -4.70
C PRO A 145 9.15 10.54 -4.91
N SER A 146 9.78 10.09 -3.84
CA SER A 146 11.03 9.35 -3.93
C SER A 146 10.74 7.91 -4.34
N VAL A 147 11.47 7.42 -5.35
CA VAL A 147 11.22 6.09 -5.93
C VAL A 147 11.68 4.95 -5.02
N THR A 148 12.56 5.25 -4.07
CA THR A 148 13.06 4.31 -3.06
C THR A 148 12.20 4.28 -1.81
N ASP A 149 11.26 5.21 -1.68
CA ASP A 149 10.33 5.28 -0.57
C ASP A 149 9.28 4.15 -0.69
N GLU A 150 9.17 3.30 0.33
CA GLU A 150 8.18 2.22 0.36
C GLU A 150 6.72 2.71 0.27
N ASP A 151 6.40 3.94 0.71
CA ASP A 151 5.07 4.52 0.52
C ASP A 151 4.73 4.68 -0.96
N PHE A 152 5.70 5.16 -1.74
CA PHE A 152 5.56 5.25 -3.20
C PHE A 152 5.54 3.86 -3.84
N ILE A 153 6.36 2.91 -3.39
CA ILE A 153 6.38 1.55 -3.94
C ILE A 153 5.01 0.89 -3.75
N VAL A 154 4.44 0.95 -2.55
CA VAL A 154 3.09 0.46 -2.26
C VAL A 154 2.04 1.17 -3.11
N TRP A 155 2.17 2.49 -3.31
CA TRP A 155 1.24 3.25 -4.15
C TRP A 155 1.31 2.84 -5.62
N SER A 156 2.53 2.68 -6.14
CA SER A 156 2.81 2.33 -7.53
C SER A 156 2.33 0.93 -7.92
N SER A 157 2.15 0.04 -6.94
CA SER A 157 1.55 -1.29 -7.13
C SER A 157 0.04 -1.15 -7.34
N LEU A 158 -0.39 -1.13 -8.62
CA LEU A 158 -1.77 -0.82 -9.00
C LEU A 158 -2.78 -1.83 -8.47
N ALA A 159 -3.94 -1.34 -8.03
CA ALA A 159 -5.06 -2.18 -7.67
C ALA A 159 -5.87 -2.58 -8.91
N TYR A 160 -6.46 -3.77 -8.86
CA TYR A 160 -7.32 -4.27 -9.93
C TYR A 160 -8.78 -3.76 -9.83
N THR A 161 -9.21 -3.39 -8.62
CA THR A 161 -10.58 -2.93 -8.31
C THR A 161 -10.60 -1.46 -7.92
N GLY A 162 -11.77 -0.82 -8.04
CA GLY A 162 -11.97 0.57 -7.60
C GLY A 162 -11.86 0.73 -6.08
N ASP A 163 -12.38 -0.24 -5.33
CA ASP A 163 -12.16 -0.33 -3.88
C ASP A 163 -10.89 -1.12 -3.61
N PHE A 164 -9.91 -0.49 -2.98
CA PHE A 164 -8.64 -1.13 -2.66
C PHE A 164 -8.09 -0.65 -1.32
N LYS A 165 -7.18 -1.44 -0.75
CA LYS A 165 -6.44 -1.09 0.45
C LYS A 165 -4.95 -1.17 0.17
N LYS A 166 -4.20 -0.23 0.73
CA LYS A 166 -2.75 -0.16 0.66
C LYS A 166 -2.19 -0.10 2.07
N MET A 167 -1.07 -0.78 2.29
CA MET A 167 -0.46 -0.81 3.61
C MET A 167 0.22 0.52 3.90
N TYR A 168 -0.13 1.16 5.03
CA TYR A 168 0.48 2.42 5.45
C TYR A 168 1.63 2.18 6.45
N ARG A 169 1.35 1.64 7.65
CA ARG A 169 2.37 1.38 8.67
C ARG A 169 2.17 0.01 9.32
N VAL A 170 3.24 -0.51 9.92
CA VAL A 170 3.19 -1.73 10.75
C VAL A 170 3.43 -1.35 12.20
N ILE A 171 2.42 -1.52 13.04
CA ILE A 171 2.56 -1.37 14.49
C ILE A 171 3.36 -2.56 15.01
N THR A 172 4.42 -2.29 15.77
CA THR A 172 5.38 -3.30 16.25
C THR A 172 5.12 -3.76 17.69
N THR A 173 4.12 -3.15 18.34
CA THR A 173 3.69 -3.48 19.70
C THR A 173 2.24 -3.99 19.70
N ASP A 174 1.88 -4.73 20.73
CA ASP A 174 0.51 -5.21 20.92
C ASP A 174 -0.39 -4.07 21.42
N LEU A 175 -1.53 -3.89 20.75
CA LEU A 175 -2.55 -2.95 21.17
C LEU A 175 -3.43 -3.61 22.25
N THR A 176 -3.25 -3.21 23.50
CA THR A 176 -4.11 -3.67 24.60
C THR A 176 -5.53 -3.12 24.45
N PRO A 177 -6.57 -3.82 24.95
CA PRO A 177 -7.93 -3.30 24.96
C PRO A 177 -8.02 -1.92 25.61
N GLY A 178 -8.72 -1.00 24.96
CA GLY A 178 -8.84 0.40 25.40
C GLY A 178 -9.37 1.29 24.30
N GLU A 179 -9.40 2.59 24.56
CA GLU A 179 -9.80 3.60 23.59
C GLU A 179 -8.57 4.18 22.88
N TYR A 180 -8.70 4.36 21.58
CA TYR A 180 -7.65 4.89 20.72
C TYR A 180 -8.21 6.02 19.88
N VAL A 181 -7.37 7.00 19.58
CA VAL A 181 -7.67 8.10 18.67
C VAL A 181 -6.76 7.97 17.46
N ILE A 182 -7.38 7.98 16.29
CA ILE A 182 -6.68 8.12 15.01
C ILE A 182 -6.77 9.59 14.64
N ASP A 183 -5.62 10.25 14.57
CA ASP A 183 -5.48 11.62 14.11
C ASP A 183 -5.10 11.59 12.63
N VAL A 184 -5.90 12.25 11.79
CA VAL A 184 -5.72 12.25 10.34
C VAL A 184 -5.64 13.69 9.84
N VAL A 185 -4.55 14.00 9.14
CA VAL A 185 -4.43 15.23 8.35
C VAL A 185 -4.82 14.92 6.92
N GLU A 186 -5.97 15.46 6.53
CA GLU A 186 -6.61 15.24 5.23
C GLU A 186 -6.02 16.18 4.17
N ASN A 187 -5.18 15.64 3.28
CA ASN A 187 -4.56 16.35 2.16
C ASN A 187 -5.04 15.81 0.80
N PHE A 188 -5.51 14.56 0.75
CA PHE A 188 -5.91 13.87 -0.46
C PHE A 188 -7.43 13.99 -0.67
N ASP A 189 -7.86 14.89 -1.56
CA ASP A 189 -9.28 15.10 -1.81
C ASP A 189 -9.88 13.96 -2.63
N VAL A 190 -10.79 13.19 -2.00
CA VAL A 190 -11.63 12.19 -2.68
C VAL A 190 -13.05 12.65 -2.92
N THR A 191 -13.47 13.73 -2.25
CA THR A 191 -14.86 14.18 -2.23
C THR A 191 -15.28 14.80 -3.55
N SER A 192 -14.36 15.48 -4.25
CA SER A 192 -14.60 16.08 -5.56
C SER A 192 -15.00 15.07 -6.65
N PHE A 193 -14.65 13.80 -6.48
CA PHE A 193 -15.05 12.70 -7.37
C PHE A 193 -15.96 11.65 -6.70
N GLY A 194 -16.54 11.97 -5.54
CA GLY A 194 -17.49 11.11 -4.84
C GLY A 194 -16.88 9.83 -4.26
N GLY A 195 -15.57 9.83 -3.99
CA GLY A 195 -14.87 8.73 -3.33
C GLY A 195 -14.96 8.80 -1.81
N GLU A 196 -14.57 7.69 -1.17
CA GLU A 196 -14.49 7.55 0.29
C GLU A 196 -13.09 7.03 0.69
N LYS A 197 -12.67 7.33 1.92
CA LYS A 197 -11.43 6.84 2.52
C LYS A 197 -11.70 6.21 3.87
N HIS A 198 -11.00 5.13 4.16
CA HIS A 198 -11.11 4.40 5.43
C HIS A 198 -9.73 4.06 5.97
N VAL A 199 -9.57 4.19 7.29
CA VAL A 199 -8.41 3.67 8.01
C VAL A 199 -8.80 2.33 8.63
N ILE A 200 -8.03 1.28 8.30
CA ILE A 200 -8.27 -0.09 8.78
C ILE A 200 -7.06 -0.54 9.58
N ILE A 201 -7.28 -0.98 10.82
CA ILE A 201 -6.29 -1.64 11.65
C ILE A 201 -6.62 -3.13 11.65
N SER A 202 -5.67 -3.96 11.24
CA SER A 202 -5.85 -5.41 11.20
C SER A 202 -4.59 -6.16 11.63
N THR A 203 -4.79 -7.31 12.27
CA THR A 203 -3.73 -8.26 12.60
C THR A 203 -3.58 -9.27 11.47
N ARG A 204 -2.35 -9.68 11.14
CA ARG A 204 -2.09 -10.71 10.14
C ARG A 204 -1.83 -12.07 10.81
N GLY A 205 -2.54 -13.10 10.33
CA GLY A 205 -2.21 -14.49 10.64
C GLY A 205 -1.19 -15.05 9.64
N TRP A 206 -0.80 -16.32 9.83
CA TRP A 206 0.10 -17.02 8.91
C TRP A 206 -0.41 -17.07 7.46
N LEU A 207 -1.73 -17.23 7.28
CA LEU A 207 -2.37 -17.25 5.96
C LEU A 207 -2.70 -15.84 5.42
N GLY A 208 -2.22 -14.79 6.10
CA GLY A 208 -2.50 -13.39 5.77
C GLY A 208 -3.67 -12.81 6.54
N GLU A 209 -4.38 -11.90 5.89
CA GLU A 209 -5.58 -11.26 6.44
C GLU A 209 -6.80 -12.19 6.28
N GLN A 210 -7.84 -11.96 7.09
CA GLN A 210 -9.04 -12.79 7.06
C GLN A 210 -9.68 -12.82 5.66
N ASN A 211 -9.79 -14.01 5.07
CA ASN A 211 -10.35 -14.24 3.75
C ASN A 211 -11.32 -15.43 3.78
N TYR A 212 -12.57 -15.17 4.17
CA TYR A 212 -13.63 -16.18 4.20
C TYR A 212 -13.98 -16.78 2.82
N PRO A 213 -14.04 -16.01 1.71
CA PRO A 213 -14.35 -16.55 0.40
C PRO A 213 -13.46 -17.73 -0.03
N LEU A 214 -12.16 -17.66 0.28
CA LEU A 214 -11.22 -18.75 -0.02
C LEU A 214 -11.55 -20.02 0.80
N GLY A 215 -11.89 -19.88 2.08
CA GLY A 215 -12.29 -21.01 2.91
C GLY A 215 -13.60 -21.65 2.41
N ILE A 216 -14.57 -20.82 2.05
CA ILE A 216 -15.86 -21.27 1.52
C ILE A 216 -15.67 -22.01 0.19
N SER A 217 -14.81 -21.52 -0.71
CA SER A 217 -14.58 -22.18 -2.00
C SER A 217 -13.99 -23.59 -1.83
N PHE A 218 -13.03 -23.77 -0.92
CA PHE A 218 -12.51 -25.10 -0.59
C PHE A 218 -13.59 -26.02 -0.01
N LEU A 219 -14.45 -25.52 0.88
CA LEU A 219 -15.56 -26.30 1.43
C LEU A 219 -16.54 -26.74 0.33
N VAL A 220 -16.93 -25.84 -0.58
CA VAL A 220 -17.83 -26.16 -1.69
C VAL A 220 -17.23 -27.23 -2.59
N VAL A 221 -15.98 -27.06 -3.02
CA VAL A 221 -15.28 -28.05 -3.89
C VAL A 221 -15.11 -29.40 -3.17
N GLY A 222 -14.81 -29.38 -1.87
CA GLY A 222 -14.73 -30.57 -1.04
C GLY A 222 -16.07 -31.32 -0.94
N CYS A 223 -17.17 -30.61 -0.69
CA CYS A 223 -18.50 -31.20 -0.61
C CYS A 223 -18.94 -31.80 -1.96
N VAL A 224 -18.72 -31.07 -3.07
CA VAL A 224 -19.06 -31.56 -4.41
C VAL A 224 -18.26 -32.82 -4.75
N SER A 225 -16.95 -32.82 -4.50
CA SER A 225 -16.11 -33.99 -4.78
C SER A 225 -16.46 -35.20 -3.91
N PHE A 226 -16.81 -35.00 -2.64
CA PHE A 226 -17.28 -36.06 -1.75
C PHE A 226 -18.60 -36.68 -2.22
N VAL A 227 -19.58 -35.87 -2.60
CA VAL A 227 -20.87 -36.37 -3.12
C VAL A 227 -20.68 -37.16 -4.42
N LEU A 228 -19.83 -36.67 -5.34
CA LEU A 228 -19.52 -37.38 -6.58
C LEU A 228 -18.81 -38.72 -6.30
N SER A 229 -17.83 -38.73 -5.38
CA SER A 229 -17.11 -39.94 -4.98
C SER A 229 -18.06 -40.98 -4.36
N LEU A 230 -18.93 -40.55 -3.44
CA LEU A 230 -19.92 -41.43 -2.82
C LEU A 230 -20.91 -41.97 -3.85
N SER A 231 -21.36 -41.13 -4.79
CA SER A 231 -22.27 -41.55 -5.86
C SER A 231 -21.64 -42.64 -6.74
N VAL A 232 -20.38 -42.46 -7.15
CA VAL A 232 -19.65 -43.47 -7.93
C VAL A 232 -19.42 -44.75 -7.13
N PHE A 233 -19.05 -44.63 -5.84
CA PHE A 233 -18.86 -45.79 -4.96
C PHE A 233 -20.14 -46.63 -4.83
N VAL A 234 -21.28 -45.97 -4.59
CA VAL A 234 -22.59 -46.63 -4.49
C VAL A 234 -22.95 -47.32 -5.81
N LEU A 235 -22.76 -46.65 -6.95
CA LEU A 235 -23.01 -47.24 -8.27
C LEU A 235 -22.11 -48.46 -8.55
N GLN A 236 -20.83 -48.41 -8.18
CA GLN A 236 -19.91 -49.54 -8.35
C GLN A 236 -20.26 -50.70 -7.43
N PHE A 237 -20.66 -50.41 -6.18
CA PHE A 237 -21.09 -51.43 -5.23
C PHE A 237 -22.30 -52.20 -5.74
N PHE A 238 -23.34 -51.52 -6.22
CA PHE A 238 -24.51 -52.19 -6.80
C PHE A 238 -24.16 -52.98 -8.06
N ARG A 239 -23.33 -52.45 -8.96
CA ARG A 239 -22.88 -53.19 -10.15
C ARG A 239 -22.11 -54.47 -9.79
N HIS A 240 -21.28 -54.44 -8.75
CA HIS A 240 -20.57 -55.63 -8.28
C HIS A 240 -21.49 -56.64 -7.60
N ALA A 241 -22.47 -56.17 -6.81
CA ALA A 241 -23.47 -57.04 -6.19
C ALA A 241 -24.32 -57.75 -7.24
N ASP A 242 -24.75 -57.04 -8.28
CA ASP A 242 -25.50 -57.61 -9.41
C ASP A 242 -24.66 -58.65 -10.17
N ALA A 243 -23.38 -58.35 -10.44
CA ALA A 243 -22.47 -59.28 -11.11
C ALA A 243 -22.23 -60.57 -10.30
N TYR A 244 -22.10 -60.46 -8.96
CA TYR A 244 -21.92 -61.60 -8.07
C TYR A 244 -23.21 -62.45 -7.94
N ALA A 245 -24.38 -61.81 -7.84
CA ALA A 245 -25.66 -62.51 -7.80
C ALA A 245 -25.90 -63.32 -9.09
N VAL A 246 -25.54 -62.76 -10.25
CA VAL A 246 -25.63 -63.47 -11.55
C VAL A 246 -24.66 -64.65 -11.63
N SER A 247 -23.45 -64.57 -11.05
CA SER A 247 -22.52 -65.71 -11.04
C SER A 247 -22.97 -66.83 -10.10
N VAL A 248 -23.53 -66.51 -8.93
CA VAL A 248 -24.02 -67.51 -7.96
C VAL A 248 -25.27 -68.23 -8.45
N CYS A 249 -26.17 -67.58 -9.20
CA CYS A 249 -27.33 -68.26 -9.81
C CYS A 249 -26.97 -69.16 -11.01
N ARG A 250 -25.71 -69.19 -11.45
CA ARG A 250 -25.24 -69.95 -12.61
C ARG A 250 -24.50 -71.24 -12.25
N GLU A 251 -24.11 -71.43 -10.99
CA GLU A 251 -23.63 -72.69 -10.42
C GLU A 251 -24.79 -73.52 -9.83
#